data_AF-A0A6G0JHW6-F1
#
_entry.id   AF-A0A6G0JHW6-F1
#
_cell.length_a   1.000
_cell.length_b   1.000
_cell.length_c   1.000
_cell.angle_alpha   90.00
_cell.angle_beta   90.00
_cell.angle_gamma   90.00
#
_symmetry.space_group_name_H-M   'P 1'
#
loop_
_entity.id
_entity.type
_entity.pdbx_description
1 polymer ?
#
loop_
_entity_poly.entity_id
_entity_poly.type
_entity_poly.pdbx_seq_one_letter_code
_entity_poly.pdbx_strand_id
1 'polypeptide(L)'
;MSAVTVYEDSSCSTTPVKLTVAQGFVCEAERDPSSGNCRPDDNSHYSVLSCTDDYKQLAAAVFGADTPYVVVEEFLNHFCDNRVDLATVYIMDNTCHTNTDDATSFSGTLTSDGFAIITTYGGANCELARSSTDFTKRSEMCLPQRDCADGYIHGWAKRFSIGGIEGPLSEGQMTSMAIYDGGSCSAPAATLSYTREFTCTPRIRSSNSNNSASTANSTCEFNGVVNLLTDCTYYYLGWDTSGSITNAFGEYGDHPYLIVEEYDPSARYCGDDSGVRNATAYLLDEKCHVNRDGTASSKITLGRSLTINKYSDPSCESFLSETDVPYGGPYDRACANNATRYMYMGPTPPMNVITVYEDSSCSGAPVKLTMTQGFVCDAERDPSSAECRPDGTSHSSVSSCTSDYNELPATAFGNNTSYL
;
A
#
# COMPACT_ATOMS: atom_id res chain seq x y z
N MET A 1 -6.98 -3.72 33.06
CA MET A 1 -5.77 -2.87 32.98
C MET A 1 -5.96 -1.62 33.83
N SER A 2 -4.88 -0.94 34.24
CA SER A 2 -4.96 0.34 34.96
C SER A 2 -4.86 1.50 33.96
N ALA A 3 -5.76 2.47 34.04
CA ALA A 3 -5.83 3.61 33.15
C ALA A 3 -5.70 4.92 33.92
N VAL A 4 -4.80 5.80 33.48
CA VAL A 4 -4.58 7.15 34.00
C VAL A 4 -4.92 8.15 32.91
N THR A 5 -5.99 8.92 33.10
CA THR A 5 -6.38 10.00 32.20
C THR A 5 -5.90 11.33 32.78
N VAL A 6 -5.20 12.14 32.00
CA VAL A 6 -4.57 13.41 32.41
C VAL A 6 -5.27 14.60 31.77
N TYR A 7 -5.56 15.59 32.60
CA TYR A 7 -6.26 16.84 32.30
C TYR A 7 -5.39 18.04 32.72
N GLU A 8 -5.54 19.14 32.00
CA GLU A 8 -4.95 20.43 32.38
C GLU A 8 -5.85 21.23 33.33
N ASP A 9 -7.11 20.79 33.54
CA ASP A 9 -8.10 21.45 34.38
C ASP A 9 -8.33 20.73 35.73
N SER A 10 -8.47 21.51 36.81
CA SER A 10 -8.65 20.98 38.17
C SER A 10 -9.96 20.24 38.42
N SER A 11 -10.90 20.34 37.48
CA SER A 11 -12.20 19.68 37.53
C SER A 11 -12.24 18.36 36.74
N CYS A 12 -11.19 18.05 35.97
CA CYS A 12 -11.17 16.94 35.00
C CYS A 12 -12.44 16.90 34.14
N SER A 13 -12.87 18.08 33.71
CA SER A 13 -14.15 18.29 33.03
C SER A 13 -13.98 18.68 31.58
N THR A 14 -12.79 19.16 31.19
CA THR A 14 -12.46 19.43 29.80
C THR A 14 -11.95 18.17 29.12
N THR A 15 -11.72 18.23 27.81
CA THR A 15 -11.07 17.16 27.07
C THR A 15 -9.69 16.87 27.68
N PRO A 16 -9.34 15.61 27.95
CA PRO A 16 -8.02 15.26 28.46
C PRO A 16 -6.96 15.43 27.36
N VAL A 17 -5.70 15.54 27.78
CA VAL A 17 -4.56 15.71 26.85
C VAL A 17 -3.82 14.39 26.62
N LYS A 18 -3.88 13.47 27.59
CA LYS A 18 -3.19 12.18 27.55
C LYS A 18 -3.97 11.13 28.33
N LEU A 19 -4.01 9.89 27.84
CA LEU A 19 -4.49 8.71 28.57
C LEU A 19 -3.44 7.62 28.48
N THR A 20 -3.03 7.05 29.61
CA THR A 20 -2.08 5.94 29.65
C THR A 20 -2.75 4.72 30.24
N VAL A 21 -2.73 3.60 29.54
CA VAL A 21 -3.28 2.32 29.99
C VAL A 21 -2.16 1.30 30.04
N ALA A 22 -1.85 0.80 31.23
CA ALA A 22 -0.79 -0.18 31.44
C ALA A 22 -1.38 -1.53 31.85
N GLN A 23 -0.82 -2.60 31.27
CA GLN A 23 -1.12 -3.96 31.69
C GLN A 23 -0.51 -4.22 33.07
N GLY A 24 -1.30 -4.81 33.96
CA GLY A 24 -0.89 -5.17 35.31
C GLY A 24 -1.71 -6.34 35.82
N PHE A 25 -1.20 -7.04 36.83
CA PHE A 25 -1.89 -8.17 37.45
C PHE A 25 -3.12 -7.77 38.27
N VAL A 26 -3.17 -6.51 38.72
CA VAL A 26 -4.25 -5.93 39.50
C VAL A 26 -4.50 -4.52 38.98
N CYS A 27 -5.76 -4.10 38.94
CA CYS A 27 -6.06 -2.70 38.65
C CYS A 27 -5.82 -1.84 39.91
N GLU A 28 -5.03 -0.79 39.80
CA GLU A 28 -4.73 0.08 40.94
C GLU A 28 -5.97 0.86 41.41
N ALA A 29 -6.93 1.14 40.52
CA ALA A 29 -8.19 1.79 40.90
C ALA A 29 -9.08 0.91 41.79
N GLU A 30 -8.93 -0.42 41.73
CA GLU A 30 -9.65 -1.35 42.62
C GLU A 30 -9.07 -1.36 44.04
N ARG A 31 -7.81 -0.95 44.21
CA ARG A 31 -7.15 -0.87 45.53
C ARG A 31 -7.50 0.40 46.28
N ASP A 32 -7.79 1.47 45.57
CA ASP A 32 -8.25 2.75 46.13
C ASP A 32 -9.60 3.16 45.52
N PRO A 33 -10.74 2.91 46.21
CA PRO A 33 -12.07 3.30 45.74
C PRO A 33 -12.23 4.80 45.49
N SER A 34 -11.36 5.63 46.07
CA SER A 34 -11.39 7.08 45.93
C SER A 34 -10.56 7.60 44.74
N SER A 35 -9.88 6.70 44.02
CA SER A 35 -9.01 6.98 42.88
C SER A 35 -9.73 7.39 41.59
N GLY A 36 -11.05 7.13 41.50
CA GLY A 36 -11.89 7.60 40.39
C GLY A 36 -12.26 9.09 40.45
N ASN A 37 -11.77 9.83 41.46
CA ASN A 37 -11.98 11.28 41.56
C ASN A 37 -10.83 12.03 40.87
N CYS A 38 -11.15 13.20 40.32
CA CYS A 38 -10.15 14.14 39.82
C CYS A 38 -9.20 14.54 40.96
N ARG A 39 -7.90 14.31 40.77
CA ARG A 39 -6.86 14.57 41.77
C ARG A 39 -5.66 15.26 41.12
N PRO A 40 -4.91 16.09 41.86
CA PRO A 40 -3.62 16.57 41.40
C PRO A 40 -2.72 15.41 41.01
N ASP A 41 -2.13 15.48 39.81
CA ASP A 41 -1.15 14.54 39.28
C ASP A 41 0.20 15.24 39.22
N ASP A 42 1.08 14.89 40.17
CA ASP A 42 2.30 15.60 40.52
C ASP A 42 2.08 17.10 40.77
N ASN A 43 2.09 17.92 39.72
CA ASN A 43 2.13 19.37 39.78
C ASN A 43 0.88 20.07 39.19
N SER A 44 0.93 20.51 37.92
CA SER A 44 -0.10 21.38 37.30
C SER A 44 -1.24 20.63 36.63
N HIS A 45 -1.16 19.31 36.58
CA HIS A 45 -2.12 18.45 35.91
C HIS A 45 -3.02 17.76 36.92
N TYR A 46 -4.13 17.23 36.43
CA TYR A 46 -5.06 16.46 37.21
C TYR A 46 -5.34 15.14 36.54
N SER A 47 -5.52 14.08 37.32
CA SER A 47 -5.78 12.76 36.78
C SER A 47 -6.96 12.06 37.40
N VAL A 48 -7.53 11.14 36.60
CA VAL A 48 -8.53 10.17 37.01
C VAL A 48 -7.95 8.78 36.77
N LEU A 49 -7.95 7.96 37.82
CA LEU A 49 -7.54 6.55 37.72
C LEU A 49 -8.78 5.69 37.52
N SER A 50 -8.71 4.76 36.57
CA SER A 50 -9.80 3.83 36.27
C SER A 50 -9.27 2.45 35.87
N CYS A 51 -10.20 1.50 35.75
CA CYS A 51 -9.91 0.18 35.21
C CYS A 51 -10.61 0.03 33.88
N THR A 52 -9.91 -0.53 32.90
CA THR A 52 -10.53 -0.93 31.64
C THR A 52 -9.90 -2.20 31.13
N ASP A 53 -10.70 -3.01 30.43
CA ASP A 53 -10.22 -4.10 29.58
C ASP A 53 -10.29 -3.73 28.10
N ASP A 54 -10.83 -2.55 27.78
CA ASP A 54 -10.93 -1.97 26.43
C ASP A 54 -10.48 -0.49 26.47
N TYR A 55 -9.20 -0.26 26.16
CA TYR A 55 -8.65 1.10 26.12
C TYR A 55 -9.14 1.90 24.92
N LYS A 56 -9.54 1.26 23.81
CA LYS A 56 -10.09 1.97 22.64
C LYS A 56 -11.47 2.53 22.97
N GLN A 57 -12.33 1.75 23.64
CA GLN A 57 -13.62 2.23 24.14
C GLN A 57 -13.46 3.32 25.19
N LEU A 58 -12.52 3.15 26.14
CA LEU A 58 -12.25 4.18 27.15
C LEU A 58 -11.76 5.48 26.50
N ALA A 59 -10.82 5.42 25.55
CA ALA A 59 -10.33 6.58 24.81
C ALA A 59 -11.48 7.32 24.10
N ALA A 60 -12.34 6.59 23.38
CA ALA A 60 -13.50 7.18 22.71
C ALA A 60 -14.47 7.87 23.69
N ALA A 61 -14.66 7.30 24.89
CA ALA A 61 -15.54 7.87 25.90
C ALA A 61 -14.96 9.15 26.54
N VAL A 62 -13.65 9.23 26.77
CA VAL A 62 -13.03 10.37 27.48
C VAL A 62 -12.64 11.52 26.56
N PHE A 63 -12.17 11.25 25.34
CA PHE A 63 -11.84 12.29 24.36
C PHE A 63 -13.07 12.76 23.56
N GLY A 64 -14.10 11.92 23.47
CA GLY A 64 -15.30 12.17 22.67
C GLY A 64 -15.15 11.72 21.22
N ALA A 65 -16.26 11.82 20.46
CA ALA A 65 -16.34 11.37 19.07
C ALA A 65 -15.70 12.34 18.06
N ASP A 66 -15.59 13.63 18.43
CA ASP A 66 -15.21 14.71 17.52
C ASP A 66 -13.82 15.32 17.83
N THR A 67 -13.12 14.77 18.83
CA THR A 67 -11.76 15.20 19.18
C THR A 67 -10.76 14.18 18.64
N PRO A 68 -9.95 14.51 17.63
CA PRO A 68 -8.96 13.58 17.13
C PRO A 68 -7.93 13.23 18.20
N TYR A 69 -7.64 11.94 18.34
CA TYR A 69 -6.59 11.41 19.19
C TYR A 69 -5.91 10.22 18.53
N VAL A 70 -4.68 9.95 18.93
CA VAL A 70 -3.91 8.78 18.50
C VAL A 70 -3.68 7.87 19.68
N VAL A 71 -3.90 6.57 19.47
CA VAL A 71 -3.51 5.49 20.38
C VAL A 71 -2.20 4.91 19.88
N VAL A 72 -1.19 4.92 20.75
CA VAL A 72 0.11 4.26 20.56
C VAL A 72 0.13 3.03 21.42
N GLU A 73 0.02 1.87 20.80
CA GLU A 73 0.08 0.58 21.47
C GLU A 73 1.52 0.07 21.41
N GLU A 74 2.04 -0.37 22.55
CA GLU A 74 3.35 -1.00 22.68
C GLU A 74 3.17 -2.45 23.13
N PHE A 75 3.92 -3.33 22.47
CA PHE A 75 3.85 -4.77 22.66
C PHE A 75 5.22 -5.28 23.09
N LEU A 76 5.25 -6.23 24.02
CA LEU A 76 6.48 -6.94 24.41
C LEU A 76 6.94 -7.96 23.35
N ASN A 77 6.11 -8.23 22.34
CA ASN A 77 6.44 -9.08 21.20
C ASN A 77 6.45 -8.27 19.91
N HIS A 78 7.08 -8.83 18.88
CA HIS A 78 7.29 -8.17 17.60
C HIS A 78 6.15 -8.34 16.58
N PHE A 79 5.06 -9.02 16.94
CA PHE A 79 3.93 -9.32 16.05
C PHE A 79 2.67 -8.53 16.37
N CYS A 80 2.70 -7.67 17.39
CA CYS A 80 1.52 -6.96 17.88
C CYS A 80 0.34 -7.91 18.16
N ASP A 81 0.63 -9.03 18.84
CA ASP A 81 -0.40 -9.98 19.25
C ASP A 81 -1.46 -9.31 20.15
N ASN A 82 -2.53 -10.02 20.50
CA ASN A 82 -3.68 -9.51 21.26
C ASN A 82 -3.38 -9.05 22.71
N ARG A 83 -2.12 -8.91 23.14
CA ARG A 83 -1.73 -8.41 24.46
C ARG A 83 -0.87 -7.17 24.33
N VAL A 84 -1.52 -6.02 24.43
CA VAL A 84 -0.87 -4.72 24.59
C VAL A 84 -0.30 -4.63 26.00
N ASP A 85 0.95 -4.21 26.11
CA ASP A 85 1.63 -3.98 27.39
C ASP A 85 1.36 -2.57 27.90
N LEU A 86 1.44 -1.59 27.00
CA LEU A 86 1.19 -0.18 27.27
C LEU A 86 0.43 0.43 26.08
N ALA A 87 -0.68 1.10 26.34
CA ALA A 87 -1.33 1.98 25.37
C ALA A 87 -1.23 3.42 25.87
N THR A 88 -0.64 4.30 25.07
CA THR A 88 -0.64 5.74 25.35
C THR A 88 -1.45 6.46 24.30
N VAL A 89 -2.45 7.22 24.73
CA VAL A 89 -3.33 8.01 23.89
C VAL A 89 -2.95 9.47 24.02
N TYR A 90 -2.71 10.15 22.90
CA TYR A 90 -2.40 11.57 22.84
C TYR A 90 -3.50 12.30 22.07
N ILE A 91 -3.90 13.47 22.57
CA ILE A 91 -4.73 14.40 21.79
C ILE A 91 -3.98 14.87 20.54
N MET A 92 -4.69 15.07 19.44
CA MET A 92 -4.15 15.49 18.14
C MET A 92 -4.78 16.82 17.71
N ASP A 93 -4.59 17.87 18.51
CA ASP A 93 -5.20 19.19 18.33
C ASP A 93 -4.26 20.24 17.72
N ASN A 94 -3.06 19.82 17.28
CA ASN A 94 -1.99 20.67 16.77
C ASN A 94 -1.43 21.68 17.80
N THR A 95 -1.66 21.48 19.10
CA THR A 95 -1.11 22.32 20.17
C THR A 95 -0.01 21.62 20.96
N CYS A 96 0.70 22.39 21.79
CA CYS A 96 1.75 21.89 22.66
C CYS A 96 1.19 21.65 24.06
N HIS A 97 1.37 20.44 24.58
CA HIS A 97 0.96 20.06 25.93
C HIS A 97 2.17 19.72 26.79
N THR A 98 2.23 20.28 27.99
CA THR A 98 3.26 19.93 28.97
C THR A 98 2.93 18.57 29.58
N ASN A 99 3.93 17.75 29.90
CA ASN A 99 3.70 16.51 30.64
C ASN A 99 3.50 16.78 32.14
N THR A 100 3.07 15.76 32.87
CA THR A 100 2.88 15.80 34.32
C THR A 100 4.16 16.08 35.11
N ASP A 101 5.33 15.87 34.48
CA ASP A 101 6.64 16.17 35.06
C ASP A 101 7.04 17.65 34.99
N ASP A 102 6.24 18.51 34.32
CA ASP A 102 6.50 19.92 34.01
C ASP A 102 7.86 20.21 33.33
N ALA A 103 8.54 19.16 32.87
CA ALA A 103 9.89 19.23 32.34
C ALA A 103 9.93 18.86 30.86
N THR A 104 9.03 17.99 30.43
CA THR A 104 8.90 17.55 29.05
C THR A 104 7.55 17.94 28.47
N SER A 105 7.41 17.87 27.16
CA SER A 105 6.16 18.18 26.48
C SER A 105 5.94 17.29 25.26
N PHE A 106 4.74 17.33 24.71
CA PHE A 106 4.39 16.66 23.47
C PHE A 106 3.46 17.51 22.62
N SER A 107 3.38 17.20 21.33
CA SER A 107 2.39 17.75 20.42
C SER A 107 1.91 16.67 19.47
N GLY A 108 0.60 16.56 19.30
CA GLY A 108 -0.04 15.70 18.32
C GLY A 108 -0.52 16.52 17.14
N THR A 109 -0.05 16.21 15.93
CA THR A 109 -0.40 16.93 14.71
C THR A 109 -1.20 16.05 13.77
N LEU A 110 -2.43 16.45 13.45
CA LEU A 110 -3.27 15.81 12.43
C LEU A 110 -3.67 16.85 11.37
N THR A 111 -3.41 16.55 10.10
CA THR A 111 -3.83 17.40 8.97
C THR A 111 -4.97 16.79 8.17
N SER A 112 -5.68 17.63 7.41
CA SER A 112 -6.73 17.20 6.47
C SER A 112 -6.25 16.20 5.42
N ASP A 113 -4.96 16.25 5.09
CA ASP A 113 -4.35 15.40 4.06
C ASP A 113 -3.91 14.03 4.63
N GLY A 114 -4.38 13.68 5.84
CA GLY A 114 -4.07 12.42 6.50
C GLY A 114 -2.67 12.37 7.10
N PHE A 115 -2.01 13.51 7.34
CA PHE A 115 -0.74 13.51 8.06
C PHE A 115 -0.95 13.42 9.56
N ALA A 116 -0.33 12.44 10.22
CA ALA A 116 -0.45 12.24 11.67
C ALA A 116 0.94 12.02 12.27
N ILE A 117 1.34 12.94 13.15
CA ILE A 117 2.68 12.98 13.75
C ILE A 117 2.55 13.22 15.24
N ILE A 118 3.25 12.42 16.04
CA ILE A 118 3.49 12.72 17.46
C ILE A 118 4.92 13.18 17.60
N THR A 119 5.12 14.33 18.25
CA THR A 119 6.45 14.82 18.63
C THR A 119 6.54 14.91 20.14
N THR A 120 7.62 14.38 20.71
CA THR A 120 7.97 14.56 22.12
C THR A 120 9.19 15.45 22.24
N TYR A 121 9.23 16.27 23.29
CA TYR A 121 10.21 17.32 23.47
C TYR A 121 10.91 17.17 24.82
N GLY A 122 12.19 17.57 24.85
CA GLY A 122 13.00 17.54 26.07
C GLY A 122 12.79 18.74 27.00
N GLY A 123 11.87 19.65 26.66
CA GLY A 123 11.52 20.84 27.45
C GLY A 123 10.00 21.03 27.46
N ALA A 124 9.49 21.85 28.40
CA ALA A 124 8.04 22.04 28.61
C ALA A 124 7.31 22.77 27.46
N ASN A 125 8.02 23.50 26.60
CA ASN A 125 7.41 24.45 25.65
C ASN A 125 7.49 24.01 24.17
N CYS A 126 7.71 22.72 23.90
CA CYS A 126 7.83 22.18 22.54
C CYS A 126 8.90 22.84 21.64
N GLU A 127 10.00 23.34 22.21
CA GLU A 127 11.06 24.02 21.44
C GLU A 127 12.18 23.06 20.97
N LEU A 128 12.41 21.97 21.70
CA LEU A 128 13.51 21.02 21.47
C LEU A 128 12.99 19.61 21.24
N ALA A 129 12.69 19.29 19.97
CA ALA A 129 12.19 17.98 19.59
C ALA A 129 13.21 16.89 19.94
N ARG A 130 12.78 15.92 20.73
CA ARG A 130 13.58 14.76 21.15
C ARG A 130 13.31 13.55 20.27
N SER A 131 12.04 13.33 19.93
CA SER A 131 11.61 12.29 19.02
C SER A 131 10.40 12.79 18.24
N SER A 132 10.36 12.46 16.95
CA SER A 132 9.21 12.71 16.09
C SER A 132 8.85 11.39 15.41
N THR A 133 7.60 10.98 15.54
CA THR A 133 7.09 9.75 14.96
C THR A 133 5.97 10.09 13.98
N ASP A 134 6.29 9.96 12.70
CA ASP A 134 5.33 9.96 11.61
C ASP A 134 4.74 8.55 11.47
N PHE A 135 3.42 8.45 11.60
CA PHE A 135 2.67 7.22 11.39
C PHE A 135 1.57 7.39 10.34
N THR A 136 1.68 8.43 9.50
CA THR A 136 0.88 8.60 8.29
C THR A 136 0.97 7.37 7.43
N LYS A 137 -0.21 6.81 7.10
CA LYS A 137 -0.32 5.56 6.33
C LYS A 137 0.31 4.35 7.05
N ARG A 138 0.56 4.43 8.36
CA ARG A 138 0.98 3.30 9.22
C ARG A 138 -0.08 2.96 10.28
N SER A 139 -1.28 3.53 10.16
CA SER A 139 -2.39 3.20 11.04
C SER A 139 -2.70 1.71 10.97
N GLU A 140 -2.87 1.11 12.15
CA GLU A 140 -3.13 -0.30 12.41
C GLU A 140 -2.03 -1.25 11.88
N MET A 141 -0.90 -0.71 11.40
CA MET A 141 0.28 -1.48 11.03
C MET A 141 1.08 -1.86 12.27
N CYS A 142 1.47 -3.13 12.36
CA CYS A 142 2.45 -3.55 13.36
C CYS A 142 3.87 -3.19 12.92
N LEU A 143 4.54 -2.37 13.71
CA LEU A 143 5.89 -1.88 13.46
C LEU A 143 6.86 -2.49 14.47
N PRO A 144 7.61 -3.55 14.10
CA PRO A 144 8.61 -4.11 14.99
C PRO A 144 9.76 -3.10 15.19
N GLN A 145 10.14 -2.85 16.44
CA GLN A 145 11.34 -2.07 16.75
C GLN A 145 12.57 -2.98 16.60
N ARG A 146 13.58 -2.52 15.85
CA ARG A 146 14.76 -3.32 15.51
C ARG A 146 15.70 -3.45 16.70
N ASP A 147 15.71 -4.62 17.33
CA ASP A 147 16.90 -5.19 17.97
C ASP A 147 17.27 -6.49 17.23
N CYS A 148 18.13 -6.37 16.22
CA CYS A 148 18.69 -7.53 15.50
C CYS A 148 20.00 -7.94 16.16
N ALA A 149 19.96 -8.80 17.19
CA ALA A 149 21.19 -9.33 17.78
C ALA A 149 21.70 -10.59 17.05
N ASP A 150 20.84 -11.52 16.60
CA ASP A 150 21.31 -12.86 16.19
C ASP A 150 20.51 -13.51 15.04
N GLY A 151 19.94 -12.72 14.13
CA GLY A 151 19.12 -13.25 13.02
C GLY A 151 17.71 -13.73 13.42
N TYR A 152 17.41 -13.74 14.73
CA TYR A 152 16.06 -13.80 15.29
C TYR A 152 15.62 -12.42 15.77
N ILE A 153 14.36 -12.05 15.51
CA ILE A 153 13.78 -10.83 16.06
C ILE A 153 13.31 -11.12 17.47
N HIS A 154 14.07 -10.61 18.43
CA HIS A 154 13.62 -10.42 19.81
C HIS A 154 13.41 -8.93 19.97
N GLY A 155 12.18 -8.50 20.29
CA GLY A 155 11.90 -7.08 20.32
C GLY A 155 10.44 -6.75 20.63
N TRP A 156 10.25 -5.49 20.96
CA TRP A 156 8.99 -4.81 21.18
C TRP A 156 8.46 -4.32 19.83
N ALA A 157 7.14 -4.19 19.70
CA ALA A 157 6.52 -3.58 18.53
C ALA A 157 5.62 -2.43 18.94
N LYS A 158 5.32 -1.56 17.98
CA LYS A 158 4.29 -0.53 18.12
C LYS A 158 3.20 -0.70 17.08
N ARG A 159 1.97 -0.37 17.45
CA ARG A 159 0.86 -0.14 16.52
C ARG A 159 0.23 1.20 16.85
N PHE A 160 -0.20 1.90 15.81
CA PHE A 160 -0.80 3.22 15.93
C PHE A 160 -2.23 3.13 15.43
N SER A 161 -3.19 3.68 16.15
CA SER A 161 -4.56 3.85 15.65
C SER A 161 -5.04 5.25 15.93
N ILE A 162 -5.93 5.78 15.11
CA ILE A 162 -6.51 7.10 15.33
C ILE A 162 -7.99 6.95 15.71
N GLY A 163 -8.49 7.85 16.54
CA GLY A 163 -9.89 7.92 16.91
C GLY A 163 -10.36 9.36 16.98
N GLY A 164 -11.66 9.55 17.19
CA GLY A 164 -12.28 10.87 17.27
C GLY A 164 -12.24 11.66 15.95
N ILE A 165 -12.22 10.94 14.82
CA ILE A 165 -12.31 11.50 13.48
C ILE A 165 -13.65 11.12 12.85
N GLU A 166 -14.17 11.98 11.98
CA GLU A 166 -15.46 11.76 11.33
C GLU A 166 -15.39 10.60 10.34
N GLY A 167 -16.30 9.63 10.47
CA GLY A 167 -16.43 8.49 9.58
C GLY A 167 -15.94 7.16 10.18
N PRO A 168 -16.21 6.04 9.49
CA PRO A 168 -15.76 4.72 9.92
C PRO A 168 -14.23 4.63 9.83
N LEU A 169 -13.60 4.16 10.92
CA LEU A 169 -12.16 3.87 10.96
C LEU A 169 -11.81 2.75 9.96
N SER A 170 -10.63 2.83 9.39
CA SER A 170 -10.18 1.82 8.42
C SER A 170 -9.87 0.46 9.04
N GLU A 171 -9.59 0.39 10.34
CA GLU A 171 -9.26 -0.84 11.07
C GLU A 171 -8.19 -1.71 10.35
N GLY A 172 -7.23 -1.06 9.69
CA GLY A 172 -6.15 -1.71 8.95
C GLY A 172 -6.48 -2.09 7.50
N GLN A 173 -7.73 -1.89 7.07
CA GLN A 173 -8.11 -1.96 5.66
C GLN A 173 -7.48 -0.80 4.87
N MET A 174 -7.26 -1.04 3.59
CA MET A 174 -6.86 -0.02 2.63
C MET A 174 -8.07 0.42 1.83
N THR A 175 -8.12 1.71 1.48
CA THR A 175 -9.05 2.23 0.51
C THR A 175 -8.58 1.80 -0.87
N SER A 176 -9.39 0.99 -1.55
CA SER A 176 -9.23 0.70 -2.97
C SER A 176 -9.96 1.75 -3.79
N MET A 177 -9.35 2.18 -4.90
CA MET A 177 -9.95 3.12 -5.85
C MET A 177 -9.61 2.68 -7.26
N ALA A 178 -10.61 2.21 -8.00
CA ALA A 178 -10.50 1.92 -9.43
C ALA A 178 -10.94 3.15 -10.24
N ILE A 179 -10.16 3.49 -11.26
CA ILE A 179 -10.41 4.59 -12.19
C ILE A 179 -10.69 4.00 -13.57
N TYR A 180 -11.78 4.46 -14.20
CA TYR A 180 -12.21 4.03 -15.52
C TYR A 180 -12.33 5.26 -16.44
N ASP A 181 -11.65 5.22 -17.59
CA ASP A 181 -11.75 6.26 -18.61
C ASP A 181 -13.07 6.21 -19.40
N GLY A 182 -13.77 5.07 -19.34
CA GLY A 182 -15.06 4.86 -19.99
C GLY A 182 -16.21 5.52 -19.24
N GLY A 183 -17.41 5.52 -19.83
CA GLY A 183 -18.64 6.04 -19.22
C GLY A 183 -19.27 5.14 -18.13
N SER A 184 -18.58 4.08 -17.72
CA SER A 184 -19.04 3.12 -16.70
C SER A 184 -17.87 2.49 -15.96
N CYS A 185 -18.13 1.95 -14.76
CA CYS A 185 -17.14 1.22 -13.96
C CYS A 185 -17.10 -0.26 -14.34
N SER A 186 -16.98 -0.54 -15.64
CA SER A 186 -16.87 -1.89 -16.18
C SER A 186 -15.40 -2.15 -16.53
N ALA A 187 -14.90 -3.33 -16.20
CA ALA A 187 -13.54 -3.72 -16.57
C ALA A 187 -13.28 -3.55 -18.09
N PRO A 188 -12.05 -3.21 -18.48
CA PRO A 188 -10.91 -2.94 -17.62
C PRO A 188 -10.91 -1.51 -17.04
N ALA A 189 -10.51 -1.39 -15.77
CA ALA A 189 -10.09 -0.13 -15.19
C ALA A 189 -8.75 0.30 -15.79
N ALA A 190 -8.54 1.60 -15.92
CA ALA A 190 -7.26 2.17 -16.32
C ALA A 190 -6.20 1.99 -15.21
N THR A 191 -6.60 2.28 -13.97
CA THR A 191 -5.77 2.09 -12.78
C THR A 191 -6.60 1.63 -11.59
N LEU A 192 -5.96 0.94 -10.66
CA LEU A 192 -6.53 0.59 -9.35
C LEU A 192 -5.47 0.86 -8.27
N SER A 193 -5.77 1.76 -7.34
CA SER A 193 -4.85 2.10 -6.26
C SER A 193 -5.37 1.65 -4.90
N TYR A 194 -4.45 1.26 -4.02
CA TYR A 194 -4.67 0.98 -2.60
C TYR A 194 -3.90 1.98 -1.77
N THR A 195 -4.60 2.65 -0.85
CA THR A 195 -4.02 3.66 0.03
C THR A 195 -4.44 3.41 1.48
N ARG A 196 -3.53 3.65 2.42
CA ARG A 196 -3.82 3.55 3.86
C ARG A 196 -4.35 4.88 4.38
N GLU A 197 -5.65 5.07 4.26
CA GLU A 197 -6.36 6.19 4.88
C GLU A 197 -6.80 5.82 6.31
N PHE A 198 -6.96 6.83 7.17
CA PHE A 198 -7.42 6.62 8.55
C PHE A 198 -8.88 6.19 8.64
N THR A 199 -9.69 6.69 7.70
CA THR A 199 -11.09 6.32 7.56
C THR A 199 -11.29 5.58 6.27
N CYS A 200 -12.15 4.59 6.30
CA CYS A 200 -12.57 3.92 5.09
C CYS A 200 -14.01 3.48 5.26
N THR A 201 -14.87 3.82 4.29
CA THR A 201 -16.27 3.39 4.30
C THR A 201 -16.43 2.10 3.48
N PRO A 202 -16.54 0.93 4.12
CA PRO A 202 -16.64 -0.34 3.40
C PRO A 202 -17.92 -0.39 2.60
N ARG A 203 -17.86 -1.08 1.46
CA ARG A 203 -19.04 -1.43 0.69
C ARG A 203 -19.95 -2.30 1.55
N ILE A 204 -21.23 -1.93 1.65
CA ILE A 204 -22.24 -2.79 2.27
C ILE A 204 -22.44 -4.01 1.37
N ARG A 205 -21.74 -5.10 1.67
CA ARG A 205 -22.00 -6.42 1.08
C ARG A 205 -23.12 -7.08 1.87
N SER A 206 -24.34 -7.04 1.34
CA SER A 206 -25.42 -7.87 1.88
C SER A 206 -25.01 -9.34 1.73
N SER A 207 -24.80 -10.02 2.86
CA SER A 207 -24.43 -11.43 2.93
C SER A 207 -25.60 -12.39 2.67
N ASN A 208 -26.71 -11.90 2.12
CA ASN A 208 -27.90 -12.70 1.85
C ASN A 208 -28.43 -12.41 0.43
N SER A 209 -27.99 -13.20 -0.55
CA SER A 209 -28.86 -13.96 -1.47
C SER A 209 -28.16 -14.33 -2.78
N ASN A 210 -28.25 -15.61 -3.15
CA ASN A 210 -28.44 -15.98 -4.56
C ASN A 210 -29.57 -15.08 -5.10
N ASN A 211 -29.25 -14.25 -6.09
CA ASN A 211 -30.02 -13.11 -6.63
C ASN A 211 -29.66 -11.75 -6.02
N SER A 212 -28.91 -10.98 -6.83
CA SER A 212 -28.85 -9.52 -6.93
C SER A 212 -29.30 -8.72 -5.69
N ALA A 213 -28.37 -8.52 -4.77
CA ALA A 213 -28.53 -7.55 -3.69
C ALA A 213 -28.35 -6.12 -4.24
N SER A 214 -29.41 -5.32 -4.13
CA SER A 214 -29.40 -3.89 -4.40
C SER A 214 -28.59 -3.14 -3.32
N THR A 215 -27.70 -2.30 -3.83
CA THR A 215 -26.67 -1.45 -3.22
C THR A 215 -27.16 -0.38 -2.25
N ALA A 216 -26.41 -0.20 -1.17
CA ALA A 216 -26.18 1.11 -0.56
C ALA A 216 -24.67 1.33 -0.40
N ASN A 217 -24.13 2.34 -1.09
CA ASN A 217 -22.80 2.96 -0.98
C ASN A 217 -21.54 2.42 -1.69
N SER A 218 -21.66 1.76 -2.84
CA SER A 218 -20.60 1.84 -3.88
C SER A 218 -21.25 1.93 -5.25
N THR A 219 -21.77 3.10 -5.57
CA THR A 219 -22.21 3.44 -6.93
C THR A 219 -20.99 3.85 -7.73
N CYS A 220 -20.89 3.38 -8.97
CA CYS A 220 -19.96 3.97 -9.93
C CYS A 220 -20.22 5.48 -9.98
N GLU A 221 -19.23 6.26 -9.56
CA GLU A 221 -19.36 7.71 -9.42
C GLU A 221 -18.60 8.38 -10.55
N PHE A 222 -19.22 9.37 -11.19
CA PHE A 222 -18.53 10.22 -12.13
C PHE A 222 -18.14 11.53 -11.43
N ASN A 223 -16.85 11.79 -11.31
CA ASN A 223 -16.35 12.99 -10.61
C ASN A 223 -16.21 14.23 -11.52
N GLY A 224 -16.73 14.17 -12.75
CA GLY A 224 -16.54 15.22 -13.76
C GLY A 224 -15.37 14.95 -14.73
N VAL A 225 -14.49 14.01 -14.41
CA VAL A 225 -13.33 13.62 -15.23
C VAL A 225 -13.37 12.15 -15.60
N VAL A 226 -13.48 11.28 -14.60
CA VAL A 226 -13.42 9.81 -14.73
C VAL A 226 -14.55 9.16 -13.95
N ASN A 227 -14.83 7.90 -14.28
CA ASN A 227 -15.67 7.05 -13.45
C ASN A 227 -14.80 6.36 -12.40
N LEU A 228 -15.26 6.36 -11.15
CA LEU A 228 -14.53 5.81 -10.02
C LEU A 228 -15.38 4.86 -9.19
N LEU A 229 -14.71 3.83 -8.67
CA LEU A 229 -15.28 2.88 -7.75
C LEU A 229 -14.33 2.75 -6.55
N THR A 230 -14.84 3.05 -5.36
CA THR A 230 -14.09 2.98 -4.11
C THR A 230 -14.65 1.91 -3.18
N ASP A 231 -13.77 1.18 -2.49
CA ASP A 231 -14.12 0.20 -1.47
C ASP A 231 -13.05 0.16 -0.37
N CYS A 232 -13.32 -0.58 0.71
CA CYS A 232 -12.39 -0.86 1.79
C CYS A 232 -12.10 -2.35 1.82
N THR A 233 -10.82 -2.68 1.79
CA THR A 233 -10.40 -4.07 1.72
C THR A 233 -9.06 -4.28 2.38
N TYR A 234 -8.87 -5.46 2.94
CA TYR A 234 -7.54 -5.92 3.28
C TYR A 234 -6.80 -6.32 2.00
N TYR A 235 -5.63 -5.73 1.81
CA TYR A 235 -4.71 -5.97 0.72
C TYR A 235 -3.50 -6.78 1.22
N TYR A 236 -3.14 -7.83 0.48
CA TYR A 236 -2.06 -8.76 0.81
C TYR A 236 -1.30 -9.15 -0.47
N LEU A 237 -0.11 -8.59 -0.69
CA LEU A 237 0.84 -8.99 -1.75
C LEU A 237 0.21 -9.26 -3.14
N GLY A 238 -0.47 -8.26 -3.70
CA GLY A 238 -1.12 -8.37 -5.00
C GLY A 238 -2.46 -9.12 -4.99
N TRP A 239 -3.04 -9.32 -3.81
CA TRP A 239 -4.38 -9.89 -3.63
C TRP A 239 -5.21 -9.02 -2.68
N ASP A 240 -6.53 -9.06 -2.84
CA ASP A 240 -7.46 -8.32 -1.98
C ASP A 240 -8.67 -9.18 -1.58
N THR A 241 -9.18 -8.93 -0.37
CA THR A 241 -10.33 -9.67 0.20
C THR A 241 -11.68 -9.27 -0.40
N SER A 242 -11.75 -8.13 -1.10
CA SER A 242 -12.99 -7.61 -1.66
C SER A 242 -13.28 -8.09 -3.08
N GLY A 243 -12.26 -8.59 -3.79
CA GLY A 243 -12.30 -8.81 -5.23
C GLY A 243 -12.21 -7.50 -6.04
N SER A 244 -11.68 -6.42 -5.45
CA SER A 244 -11.47 -5.14 -6.13
C SER A 244 -10.60 -5.31 -7.37
N ILE A 245 -9.54 -6.13 -7.30
CA ILE A 245 -8.67 -6.44 -8.44
C ILE A 245 -9.47 -7.11 -9.57
N THR A 246 -10.22 -8.16 -9.24
CA THR A 246 -11.04 -8.90 -10.21
C THR A 246 -12.13 -8.01 -10.82
N ASN A 247 -12.77 -7.15 -10.03
CA ASN A 247 -13.77 -6.22 -10.55
C ASN A 247 -13.15 -5.15 -11.48
N ALA A 248 -11.90 -4.75 -11.22
CA ALA A 248 -11.20 -3.77 -12.03
C ALA A 248 -10.69 -4.36 -13.35
N PHE A 249 -10.08 -5.54 -13.34
CA PHE A 249 -9.37 -6.08 -14.51
C PHE A 249 -9.98 -7.35 -15.10
N GLY A 250 -11.06 -7.88 -14.53
CA GLY A 250 -11.66 -9.15 -14.94
C GLY A 250 -11.00 -10.36 -14.28
N GLU A 251 -11.30 -11.55 -14.81
CA GLU A 251 -10.69 -12.79 -14.34
C GLU A 251 -9.21 -12.84 -14.73
N TYR A 252 -8.46 -13.74 -14.09
CA TYR A 252 -7.03 -13.87 -14.35
C TYR A 252 -6.76 -14.12 -15.84
N GLY A 253 -6.06 -13.17 -16.47
CA GLY A 253 -5.64 -13.24 -17.86
C GLY A 253 -6.56 -12.55 -18.86
N ASP A 254 -7.71 -12.01 -18.43
CA ASP A 254 -8.59 -11.22 -19.31
C ASP A 254 -7.91 -9.93 -19.77
N HIS A 255 -7.37 -9.17 -18.82
CA HIS A 255 -6.63 -7.94 -19.08
C HIS A 255 -5.34 -7.96 -18.27
N PRO A 256 -4.15 -8.00 -18.90
CA PRO A 256 -2.90 -7.98 -18.17
C PRO A 256 -2.68 -6.62 -17.50
N TYR A 257 -2.21 -6.64 -16.25
CA TYR A 257 -1.90 -5.45 -15.47
C TYR A 257 -0.60 -5.63 -14.69
N LEU A 258 0.05 -4.51 -14.33
CA LEU A 258 1.21 -4.48 -13.46
C LEU A 258 0.85 -3.87 -12.12
N ILE A 259 1.02 -4.61 -11.03
CA ILE A 259 0.96 -4.08 -9.67
C ILE A 259 2.33 -3.52 -9.28
N VAL A 260 2.34 -2.31 -8.76
CA VAL A 260 3.49 -1.65 -8.13
C VAL A 260 3.16 -1.45 -6.65
N GLU A 261 3.90 -2.11 -5.78
CA GLU A 261 3.76 -1.96 -4.34
C GLU A 261 4.87 -1.07 -3.80
N GLU A 262 4.49 -0.10 -2.97
CA GLU A 262 5.38 0.79 -2.24
C GLU A 262 5.34 0.43 -0.76
N TYR A 263 6.47 0.03 -0.21
CA TYR A 263 6.65 -0.38 1.17
C TYR A 263 7.19 0.76 2.00
N ASP A 264 6.82 0.76 3.27
CA ASP A 264 7.46 1.63 4.23
C ASP A 264 8.94 1.26 4.42
N PRO A 265 9.89 2.20 4.32
CA PRO A 265 11.31 1.90 4.51
C PRO A 265 11.67 1.40 5.92
N SER A 266 10.82 1.66 6.92
CA SER A 266 10.95 1.13 8.28
C SER A 266 10.37 -0.27 8.44
N ALA A 267 9.65 -0.78 7.43
CA ALA A 267 9.18 -2.16 7.42
C ALA A 267 10.37 -3.13 7.54
N ARG A 268 10.09 -4.31 8.11
CA ARG A 268 11.09 -5.32 8.42
C ARG A 268 11.91 -5.70 7.19
N TYR A 269 11.21 -6.02 6.11
CA TYR A 269 11.74 -6.27 4.78
C TYR A 269 10.65 -6.01 3.75
N CYS A 270 11.06 -5.72 2.52
CA CYS A 270 10.15 -5.49 1.42
C CYS A 270 9.53 -6.83 0.95
N GLY A 271 8.20 -6.88 0.84
CA GLY A 271 7.41 -8.12 0.72
C GLY A 271 6.63 -8.51 1.97
N ASP A 272 6.69 -7.72 3.04
CA ASP A 272 5.85 -7.88 4.24
C ASP A 272 4.49 -7.18 4.04
N ASP A 273 3.39 -7.92 4.10
CA ASP A 273 2.01 -7.43 3.92
C ASP A 273 1.68 -6.23 4.81
N SER A 274 2.22 -6.23 6.04
CA SER A 274 2.03 -5.14 6.98
C SER A 274 2.72 -3.86 6.47
N GLY A 275 3.84 -4.01 5.76
CA GLY A 275 4.69 -2.93 5.26
C GLY A 275 4.21 -2.23 4.00
N VAL A 276 3.18 -2.73 3.31
CA VAL A 276 2.65 -2.08 2.10
C VAL A 276 1.98 -0.76 2.49
N ARG A 277 2.54 0.36 2.03
CA ARG A 277 2.02 1.71 2.26
C ARG A 277 1.02 2.11 1.19
N ASN A 278 1.37 1.88 -0.08
CA ASN A 278 0.50 2.06 -1.22
C ASN A 278 0.70 0.89 -2.19
N ALA A 279 -0.33 0.58 -2.98
CA ALA A 279 -0.18 -0.26 -4.16
C ALA A 279 -0.92 0.38 -5.34
N THR A 280 -0.39 0.25 -6.55
CA THR A 280 -1.07 0.74 -7.76
C THR A 280 -0.96 -0.30 -8.86
N ALA A 281 -2.09 -0.73 -9.38
CA ALA A 281 -2.19 -1.58 -10.55
C ALA A 281 -2.44 -0.71 -11.79
N TYR A 282 -1.64 -0.92 -12.83
CA TYR A 282 -1.74 -0.24 -14.12
C TYR A 282 -2.16 -1.22 -15.20
N LEU A 283 -3.16 -0.87 -16.00
CA LEU A 283 -3.53 -1.63 -17.19
C LEU A 283 -2.38 -1.63 -18.21
N LEU A 284 -2.13 -2.77 -18.84
CA LEU A 284 -1.10 -2.91 -19.88
C LEU A 284 -1.72 -2.88 -21.28
N ASP A 285 -2.16 -1.68 -21.72
CA ASP A 285 -2.79 -1.50 -23.04
C ASP A 285 -2.12 -0.43 -23.94
N GLU A 286 -1.01 0.15 -23.47
CA GLU A 286 -0.23 1.20 -24.13
C GLU A 286 -0.97 2.50 -24.47
N LYS A 287 -2.11 2.73 -23.81
CA LYS A 287 -2.86 3.98 -23.94
C LYS A 287 -2.49 4.96 -22.83
N CYS A 288 -2.87 6.21 -23.07
CA CYS A 288 -2.80 7.26 -22.08
C CYS A 288 -4.03 7.18 -21.17
N HIS A 289 -3.80 7.18 -19.87
CA HIS A 289 -4.85 7.12 -18.85
C HIS A 289 -4.74 8.32 -17.92
N VAL A 290 -5.83 9.07 -17.76
CA VAL A 290 -5.86 10.27 -16.94
C VAL A 290 -5.98 9.92 -15.46
N ASN A 291 -5.38 10.74 -14.59
CA ASN A 291 -5.57 10.59 -13.15
C ASN A 291 -6.96 11.05 -12.72
N ARG A 292 -7.33 10.76 -11.46
CA ARG A 292 -8.60 11.16 -10.85
C ARG A 292 -8.95 12.64 -11.07
N ASP A 293 -7.97 13.53 -10.95
CA ASP A 293 -8.20 14.98 -10.93
C ASP A 293 -8.20 15.62 -12.33
N GLY A 294 -7.88 14.87 -13.38
CA GLY A 294 -7.82 15.40 -14.74
C GLY A 294 -6.61 16.29 -15.01
N THR A 295 -5.61 16.26 -14.12
CA THR A 295 -4.44 17.15 -14.17
C THR A 295 -3.16 16.46 -14.61
N ALA A 296 -3.11 15.14 -14.56
CA ALA A 296 -1.95 14.32 -14.88
C ALA A 296 -2.39 13.03 -15.56
N SER A 297 -1.46 12.30 -16.13
CA SER A 297 -1.75 11.02 -16.77
C SER A 297 -0.57 10.05 -16.64
N SER A 298 -0.87 8.80 -16.97
CA SER A 298 0.13 7.74 -17.06
C SER A 298 -0.07 6.91 -18.31
N LYS A 299 1.03 6.39 -18.85
CA LYS A 299 1.03 5.44 -19.95
C LYS A 299 2.06 4.36 -19.68
N ILE A 300 1.65 3.12 -19.85
CA ILE A 300 2.59 2.00 -19.82
C ILE A 300 3.07 1.72 -21.23
N THR A 301 4.36 1.50 -21.43
CA THR A 301 4.89 1.06 -22.74
C THR A 301 5.48 -0.34 -22.56
N LEU A 302 5.13 -1.24 -23.47
CA LEU A 302 5.60 -2.62 -23.43
C LEU A 302 6.79 -2.80 -24.37
N GLY A 303 7.59 -3.82 -24.13
CA GLY A 303 8.80 -4.12 -24.89
C GLY A 303 9.56 -5.26 -24.24
N ARG A 304 10.89 -5.24 -24.36
CA ARG A 304 11.76 -6.14 -23.57
C ARG A 304 11.71 -5.83 -22.07
N SER A 305 11.51 -4.56 -21.73
CA SER A 305 11.11 -4.09 -20.41
C SER A 305 9.72 -3.46 -20.51
N LEU A 306 9.11 -3.24 -19.36
CA LEU A 306 7.91 -2.44 -19.22
C LEU A 306 8.33 -1.07 -18.70
N THR A 307 7.80 -0.01 -19.28
CA THR A 307 8.11 1.35 -18.87
C THR A 307 6.85 2.05 -18.36
N ILE A 308 6.91 2.58 -17.14
CA ILE A 308 5.85 3.40 -16.53
C ILE A 308 6.17 4.87 -16.80
N ASN A 309 5.42 5.51 -17.68
CA ASN A 309 5.55 6.93 -17.97
C ASN A 309 4.49 7.73 -17.23
N LYS A 310 4.90 8.80 -16.54
CA LYS A 310 4.01 9.76 -15.89
C LYS A 310 4.15 11.12 -16.57
N TYR A 311 3.04 11.85 -16.63
CA TYR A 311 2.92 13.14 -17.30
C TYR A 311 2.22 14.15 -16.40
N SER A 312 2.58 15.42 -16.53
CA SER A 312 1.98 16.52 -15.78
C SER A 312 0.76 17.16 -16.45
N ASP A 313 0.20 16.48 -17.45
CA ASP A 313 -0.99 16.86 -18.20
C ASP A 313 -1.88 15.62 -18.43
N PRO A 314 -3.17 15.78 -18.75
CA PRO A 314 -4.07 14.64 -18.95
C PRO A 314 -3.90 13.90 -20.29
N SER A 315 -3.15 14.46 -21.26
CA SER A 315 -3.06 13.97 -22.64
C SER A 315 -1.78 13.19 -22.93
N CYS A 316 -0.90 13.00 -21.94
CA CYS A 316 0.41 12.36 -22.08
C CYS A 316 1.38 13.10 -23.03
N GLU A 317 1.39 14.44 -23.00
CA GLU A 317 2.27 15.26 -23.84
C GLU A 317 3.45 15.86 -23.07
N SER A 318 3.23 16.24 -21.82
CA SER A 318 4.18 16.88 -20.91
C SER A 318 4.82 15.84 -19.99
N PHE A 319 5.87 15.20 -20.49
CA PHE A 319 6.61 14.18 -19.77
C PHE A 319 7.11 14.67 -18.41
N LEU A 320 6.88 13.87 -17.37
CA LEU A 320 7.30 14.16 -15.99
C LEU A 320 8.38 13.20 -15.51
N SER A 321 8.15 11.89 -15.65
CA SER A 321 9.08 10.86 -15.17
C SER A 321 8.86 9.53 -15.86
N GLU A 322 9.91 8.71 -15.89
CA GLU A 322 9.92 7.36 -16.43
C GLU A 322 10.43 6.38 -15.37
N THR A 323 9.89 5.17 -15.35
CA THR A 323 10.39 4.05 -14.56
C THR A 323 10.46 2.80 -15.40
N ASP A 324 11.66 2.25 -15.56
CA ASP A 324 11.89 1.02 -16.31
C ASP A 324 11.78 -0.21 -15.40
N VAL A 325 11.03 -1.21 -15.83
CA VAL A 325 10.76 -2.47 -15.12
C VAL A 325 11.25 -3.62 -16.00
N PRO A 326 12.41 -4.21 -15.70
CA PRO A 326 12.94 -5.31 -16.51
C PRO A 326 12.04 -6.54 -16.40
N TYR A 327 11.98 -7.36 -17.45
CA TYR A 327 11.08 -8.52 -17.51
C TYR A 327 11.18 -9.45 -16.29
N GLY A 328 12.38 -9.74 -15.79
CA GLY A 328 12.56 -10.61 -14.62
C GLY A 328 12.03 -10.02 -13.30
N GLY A 329 12.04 -8.69 -13.18
CA GLY A 329 11.73 -7.98 -11.93
C GLY A 329 10.37 -8.36 -11.35
N PRO A 330 9.28 -8.34 -12.12
CA PRO A 330 7.96 -8.73 -11.63
C PRO A 330 7.79 -10.20 -11.22
N TYR A 331 8.67 -11.10 -11.68
CA TYR A 331 8.59 -12.54 -11.38
C TYR A 331 9.48 -12.96 -10.21
N ASP A 332 10.58 -12.24 -9.98
CA ASP A 332 11.50 -12.52 -8.89
C ASP A 332 10.85 -12.30 -7.51
N ARG A 333 9.75 -11.52 -7.45
CA ARG A 333 9.06 -11.08 -6.23
C ARG A 333 9.98 -10.38 -5.21
N ALA A 334 11.21 -10.11 -5.62
CA ALA A 334 12.17 -9.31 -4.91
C ALA A 334 11.85 -7.83 -5.14
N CYS A 335 12.33 -7.01 -4.24
CA CYS A 335 12.14 -5.59 -4.39
C CYS A 335 13.23 -5.02 -5.27
N ALA A 336 12.82 -4.27 -6.29
CA ALA A 336 13.73 -3.64 -7.24
C ALA A 336 14.64 -2.61 -6.54
N ASN A 337 14.17 -2.08 -5.42
CA ASN A 337 14.93 -1.30 -4.45
C ASN A 337 14.47 -1.72 -3.04
N ASN A 338 14.94 -1.08 -1.96
CA ASN A 338 14.55 -1.46 -0.59
C ASN A 338 13.06 -1.20 -0.23
N ALA A 339 12.26 -0.64 -1.14
CA ALA A 339 10.89 -0.19 -0.88
C ALA A 339 9.88 -0.43 -2.01
N THR A 340 10.28 -0.88 -3.21
CA THR A 340 9.37 -1.03 -4.35
C THR A 340 9.41 -2.45 -4.90
N ARG A 341 8.23 -3.04 -5.09
CA ARG A 341 8.05 -4.34 -5.70
C ARG A 341 7.12 -4.25 -6.90
N TYR A 342 7.43 -5.00 -7.95
CA TYR A 342 6.63 -5.12 -9.15
C TYR A 342 6.03 -6.51 -9.22
N MET A 343 4.80 -6.64 -9.72
CA MET A 343 4.14 -7.92 -9.94
C MET A 343 3.32 -7.86 -11.23
N TYR A 344 3.68 -8.73 -12.18
CA TYR A 344 2.95 -8.86 -13.43
C TYR A 344 1.82 -9.87 -13.25
N MET A 345 0.61 -9.45 -13.63
CA MET A 345 -0.60 -10.25 -13.48
C MET A 345 -1.21 -10.43 -14.87
N GLY A 346 -0.99 -11.60 -15.45
CA GLY A 346 -1.45 -11.92 -16.80
C GLY A 346 -0.82 -13.21 -17.31
N PRO A 347 -1.22 -13.68 -18.51
CA PRO A 347 -0.56 -14.82 -19.14
C PRO A 347 0.90 -14.47 -19.45
N THR A 348 1.78 -15.46 -19.42
CA THR A 348 3.17 -15.30 -19.86
C THR A 348 3.19 -14.87 -21.33
N PRO A 349 3.77 -13.69 -21.66
CA PRO A 349 3.84 -13.22 -23.04
C PRO A 349 4.72 -14.13 -23.91
N PRO A 350 4.44 -14.23 -25.23
CA PRO A 350 5.30 -14.98 -26.15
C PRO A 350 6.70 -14.35 -26.24
N MET A 351 7.70 -15.20 -26.47
CA MET A 351 9.08 -14.77 -26.72
C MET A 351 9.23 -14.24 -28.14
N ASN A 352 10.07 -13.22 -28.30
CA ASN A 352 10.55 -12.78 -29.60
C ASN A 352 11.65 -13.73 -30.10
N VAL A 353 11.54 -14.19 -31.34
CA VAL A 353 12.47 -15.11 -31.98
C VAL A 353 13.06 -14.43 -33.20
N ILE A 354 14.39 -14.31 -33.23
CA ILE A 354 15.14 -13.90 -34.42
C ILE A 354 15.80 -15.14 -35.00
N THR A 355 15.40 -15.49 -36.21
CA THR A 355 15.95 -16.61 -36.98
C THR A 355 16.93 -16.08 -38.01
N VAL A 356 18.16 -16.60 -38.03
CA VAL A 356 19.24 -16.16 -38.92
C VAL A 356 19.58 -17.25 -39.92
N TYR A 357 19.76 -16.84 -41.18
CA TYR A 357 20.06 -17.66 -42.34
C TYR A 357 21.34 -17.19 -43.02
N GLU A 358 22.04 -18.12 -43.67
CA GLU A 358 23.18 -17.82 -44.57
C GLU A 358 22.70 -17.37 -45.96
N ASP A 359 21.46 -17.70 -46.33
CA ASP A 359 20.90 -17.39 -47.64
C ASP A 359 20.01 -16.15 -47.59
N SER A 360 20.05 -15.35 -48.67
CA SER A 360 19.29 -14.11 -48.76
C SER A 360 17.79 -14.31 -48.96
N SER A 361 17.33 -15.55 -49.13
CA SER A 361 15.91 -15.89 -49.31
C SER A 361 15.24 -16.40 -48.03
N CYS A 362 16.01 -16.62 -46.95
CA CYS A 362 15.57 -17.21 -45.70
C CYS A 362 14.77 -18.52 -45.89
N SER A 363 15.18 -19.33 -46.89
CA SER A 363 14.46 -20.55 -47.27
C SER A 363 15.23 -21.83 -46.93
N GLY A 364 16.53 -21.70 -46.62
CA GLY A 364 17.38 -22.81 -46.19
C GLY A 364 17.18 -23.19 -44.72
N ALA A 365 18.04 -24.09 -44.24
CA ALA A 365 18.13 -24.35 -42.81
C ALA A 365 18.74 -23.13 -42.10
N PRO A 366 18.11 -22.63 -41.01
CA PRO A 366 18.68 -21.53 -40.24
C PRO A 366 19.96 -21.98 -39.55
N VAL A 367 20.83 -21.01 -39.26
CA VAL A 367 22.12 -21.23 -38.57
C VAL A 367 22.09 -20.76 -37.12
N LYS A 368 21.11 -19.92 -36.74
CA LYS A 368 20.96 -19.41 -35.37
C LYS A 368 19.51 -19.04 -35.10
N LEU A 369 19.05 -19.36 -33.88
CA LEU A 369 17.84 -18.82 -33.29
C LEU A 369 18.25 -18.00 -32.07
N THR A 370 17.71 -16.79 -31.96
CA THR A 370 17.84 -15.97 -30.75
C THR A 370 16.46 -15.77 -30.18
N MET A 371 16.20 -16.32 -28.99
CA MET A 371 14.93 -16.13 -28.28
C MET A 371 15.14 -15.14 -27.15
N THR A 372 14.28 -14.14 -27.08
CA THR A 372 14.32 -13.11 -26.04
C THR A 372 12.94 -12.95 -25.44
N GLN A 373 12.90 -12.95 -24.11
CA GLN A 373 11.67 -12.76 -23.37
C GLN A 373 11.44 -11.27 -23.13
N GLY A 374 10.19 -10.84 -23.33
CA GLY A 374 9.71 -9.49 -23.04
C GLY A 374 8.23 -9.53 -22.66
N PHE A 375 7.62 -8.36 -22.54
CA PHE A 375 6.19 -8.20 -22.28
C PHE A 375 5.32 -8.23 -23.54
N VAL A 376 5.96 -8.17 -24.71
CA VAL A 376 5.33 -8.19 -26.02
C VAL A 376 6.32 -8.74 -27.03
N CYS A 377 5.82 -9.39 -28.07
CA CYS A 377 6.67 -9.82 -29.17
C CYS A 377 6.86 -8.68 -30.19
N ASP A 378 8.11 -8.42 -30.58
CA ASP A 378 8.43 -7.36 -31.55
C ASP A 378 7.82 -7.64 -32.93
N ALA A 379 7.76 -8.92 -33.34
CA ALA A 379 7.17 -9.31 -34.63
C ALA A 379 5.64 -9.11 -34.69
N GLU A 380 4.94 -9.09 -33.56
CA GLU A 380 3.52 -8.71 -33.50
C GLU A 380 3.33 -7.20 -33.71
N ARG A 381 4.31 -6.38 -33.32
CA ARG A 381 4.25 -4.92 -33.46
C ARG A 381 4.63 -4.44 -34.85
N ASP A 382 5.65 -5.04 -35.43
CA ASP A 382 6.09 -4.79 -36.79
C ASP A 382 6.03 -6.07 -37.61
N PRO A 383 4.90 -6.36 -38.27
CA PRO A 383 4.76 -7.54 -39.13
C PRO A 383 5.79 -7.56 -40.28
N SER A 384 6.36 -6.40 -40.65
CA SER A 384 7.38 -6.32 -41.69
C SER A 384 8.72 -6.90 -41.22
N SER A 385 8.93 -7.03 -39.91
CA SER A 385 10.10 -7.73 -39.34
C SER A 385 10.08 -9.24 -39.59
N ALA A 386 8.95 -9.80 -40.02
CA ALA A 386 8.84 -11.18 -40.49
C ALA A 386 9.35 -11.36 -41.93
N GLU A 387 9.70 -10.28 -42.63
CA GLU A 387 10.33 -10.37 -43.95
C GLU A 387 11.82 -10.67 -43.82
N CYS A 388 12.35 -11.47 -44.76
CA CYS A 388 13.77 -11.77 -44.84
C CYS A 388 14.57 -10.50 -45.12
N ARG A 389 15.37 -10.07 -44.15
CA ARG A 389 16.16 -8.82 -44.24
C ARG A 389 17.64 -9.08 -43.99
N PRO A 390 18.56 -8.34 -44.63
CA PRO A 390 19.98 -8.48 -44.36
C PRO A 390 20.31 -8.17 -42.89
N ASP A 391 21.06 -9.06 -42.24
CA ASP A 391 21.65 -8.88 -40.92
C ASP A 391 23.18 -8.95 -41.05
N GLY A 392 23.85 -7.80 -40.96
CA GLY A 392 25.28 -7.68 -41.24
C GLY A 392 25.62 -7.91 -42.72
N THR A 393 26.82 -8.43 -42.99
CA THR A 393 27.39 -8.49 -44.35
C THR A 393 27.08 -9.77 -45.12
N SER A 394 26.58 -10.82 -44.47
CA SER A 394 26.47 -12.16 -45.06
C SER A 394 25.25 -12.96 -44.59
N HIS A 395 24.44 -12.44 -43.67
CA HIS A 395 23.28 -13.16 -43.15
C HIS A 395 21.99 -12.42 -43.48
N SER A 396 20.89 -13.16 -43.42
CA SER A 396 19.55 -12.60 -43.41
C SER A 396 18.76 -13.13 -42.22
N SER A 397 17.77 -12.36 -41.75
CA SER A 397 16.97 -12.73 -40.59
C SER A 397 15.49 -12.50 -40.78
N VAL A 398 14.70 -13.28 -40.03
CA VAL A 398 13.23 -13.16 -39.89
C VAL A 398 12.90 -13.13 -38.40
N SER A 399 11.98 -12.25 -37.99
CA SER A 399 11.45 -12.19 -36.63
C SER A 399 10.10 -12.90 -36.53
N SER A 400 9.87 -13.63 -35.45
CA SER A 400 8.61 -14.31 -35.15
C SER A 400 8.38 -14.42 -33.63
N CYS A 401 7.24 -14.99 -33.23
CA CYS A 401 6.87 -15.14 -31.83
C CYS A 401 6.67 -16.62 -31.49
N THR A 402 7.06 -17.04 -30.29
CA THR A 402 6.76 -18.39 -29.80
C THR A 402 6.46 -18.40 -28.31
N SER A 403 5.52 -19.24 -27.90
CA SER A 403 5.35 -19.64 -26.49
C SER A 403 5.98 -21.00 -26.21
N ASP A 404 6.48 -21.69 -27.25
CA ASP A 404 7.14 -22.97 -27.15
C ASP A 404 8.60 -22.86 -27.63
N TYR A 405 9.49 -22.62 -26.67
CA TYR A 405 10.93 -22.50 -26.93
C TYR A 405 11.63 -23.86 -27.06
N ASN A 406 10.96 -24.98 -26.76
CA ASN A 406 11.53 -26.32 -26.84
C ASN A 406 11.26 -26.97 -28.20
N GLU A 407 10.04 -26.83 -28.73
CA GLU A 407 9.66 -27.43 -30.03
C GLU A 407 10.16 -26.61 -31.22
N LEU A 408 10.31 -25.29 -31.07
CA LEU A 408 10.72 -24.42 -32.17
C LEU A 408 12.12 -24.76 -32.73
N PRO A 409 13.18 -24.96 -31.92
CA PRO A 409 14.50 -25.34 -32.43
C PRO A 409 14.49 -26.69 -33.13
N ALA A 410 13.76 -27.68 -32.59
CA ALA A 410 13.65 -29.01 -33.18
C ALA A 410 13.02 -28.95 -34.59
N THR A 411 12.00 -28.12 -34.74
CA THR A 411 11.34 -27.88 -36.04
C THR A 411 12.24 -27.10 -36.99
N ALA A 412 12.90 -26.06 -36.51
CA ALA A 412 13.69 -25.14 -37.34
C ALA A 412 15.01 -25.76 -37.84
N PHE A 413 15.75 -26.47 -36.97
CA PHE A 413 17.02 -27.13 -37.33
C PHE A 413 16.84 -28.57 -37.83
N GLY A 414 15.66 -29.16 -37.60
CA GLY A 414 15.33 -30.54 -37.90
C GLY A 414 15.60 -31.51 -36.75
N ASN A 415 14.72 -32.50 -36.59
CA ASN A 415 14.67 -33.44 -35.45
C ASN A 415 15.94 -34.29 -35.20
N ASN A 416 16.90 -34.31 -36.13
CA ASN A 416 18.14 -35.08 -36.03
C ASN A 416 19.41 -34.22 -35.92
N THR A 417 19.24 -32.91 -35.74
CA THR A 417 20.36 -31.95 -35.65
C THR A 417 20.61 -31.62 -34.19
N SER A 418 21.83 -31.85 -33.70
CA SER A 418 22.22 -31.37 -32.37
C SER A 418 22.38 -29.85 -32.39
N TYR A 419 21.71 -29.16 -31.48
CA TYR A 419 21.83 -27.72 -31.23
C TYR A 419 22.17 -27.48 -29.76
N LEU A 420 22.77 -26.32 -29.46
CA LEU A 420 23.07 -25.85 -28.11
C LEU A 420 22.11 -24.74 -27.71
#